data_AF-A0AAW9I8U8-F1
#
_entry.id   AF-A0AAW9I8U8-F1
#
_cell.length_a   1.000
_cell.length_b   1.000
_cell.length_c   1.000
_cell.angle_alpha   90.00
_cell.angle_beta   90.00
_cell.angle_gamma   90.00
#
_symmetry.space_group_name_H-M   'P 1'
#
loop_
_entity.id
_entity.type
_entity.pdbx_description
1 polymer ?
#
loop_
_entity_poly.entity_id
_entity_poly.type
_entity_poly.pdbx_seq_one_letter_code
_entity_poly.pdbx_strand_id
1 'polypeptide(L)'
;EGETETGYAQVGALSIHEDLDKIRKMEARAQIRKTDAPEIGEITRLNEEETHEHFPLLGEGYHSVHISGAARIAGRALRDALIRSAQRNGARLINGDAALVYQTNRVTGAAVGAESFEADEVIVCAGAWANQLLQPLGIDFQVRFQKAQIMHVQAADQQDTGAWPVVMPPSDQYLLSFDNQKIVI
;
A
#
# COMPACT_ATOMS: atom_id res chain seq x y z
N GLU A 1 -22.64 3.78 -7.00
CA GLU A 1 -21.91 3.87 -5.72
C GLU A 1 -20.46 3.55 -5.98
N GLY A 2 -19.55 4.32 -5.42
CA GLY A 2 -18.12 4.12 -5.60
C GLY A 2 -17.39 5.39 -5.21
N GLU A 3 -16.48 5.28 -4.25
CA GLU A 3 -15.52 6.34 -3.99
C GLU A 3 -14.50 6.35 -5.13
N THR A 4 -14.37 7.48 -5.80
CA THR A 4 -13.48 7.64 -6.96
C THR A 4 -12.15 8.28 -6.59
N GLU A 5 -12.11 9.07 -5.52
CA GLU A 5 -10.92 9.75 -5.02
C GLU A 5 -10.05 8.83 -4.15
N THR A 6 -9.53 7.76 -4.75
CA THR A 6 -8.67 6.77 -4.07
C THR A 6 -7.20 6.87 -4.51
N GLY A 7 -6.94 7.61 -5.59
CA GLY A 7 -5.65 7.62 -6.29
C GLY A 7 -5.29 6.28 -6.92
N TYR A 8 -6.27 5.36 -7.04
CA TYR A 8 -6.10 4.08 -7.71
C TYR A 8 -5.82 4.28 -9.20
N ALA A 9 -4.79 3.62 -9.69
CA ALA A 9 -4.56 3.48 -11.12
C ALA A 9 -3.85 2.15 -11.38
N GLN A 10 -4.41 1.34 -12.28
CA GLN A 10 -3.78 0.11 -12.77
C GLN A 10 -2.76 0.49 -13.85
N VAL A 11 -1.54 0.81 -13.42
CA VAL A 11 -0.44 1.29 -14.28
C VAL A 11 0.59 0.20 -14.60
N GLY A 12 0.39 -1.01 -14.08
CA GLY A 12 1.34 -2.10 -14.16
C GLY A 12 2.52 -1.94 -13.20
N ALA A 13 3.41 -2.92 -13.23
CA ALA A 13 4.66 -2.91 -12.48
C ALA A 13 5.81 -3.55 -13.28
N LEU A 14 7.01 -2.99 -13.16
CA LEU A 14 8.26 -3.52 -13.69
C LEU A 14 9.10 -4.08 -12.54
N SER A 15 9.31 -5.40 -12.51
CA SER A 15 10.35 -5.99 -11.67
C SER A 15 11.65 -6.05 -12.46
N ILE A 16 12.61 -5.18 -12.14
CA ILE A 16 13.81 -4.96 -12.94
C ILE A 16 15.03 -5.71 -12.40
N HIS A 17 15.91 -6.17 -13.30
CA HIS A 17 17.18 -6.81 -12.93
C HIS A 17 18.12 -6.88 -14.15
N GLU A 18 19.44 -6.79 -13.95
CA GLU A 18 20.46 -6.96 -15.00
C GLU A 18 20.70 -8.46 -15.34
N ASP A 19 20.78 -9.32 -14.31
CA ASP A 19 20.83 -10.78 -14.46
C ASP A 19 19.53 -11.38 -15.06
N LEU A 20 19.63 -11.86 -16.31
CA LEU A 20 18.54 -12.52 -17.04
C LEU A 20 17.99 -13.76 -16.33
N ASP A 21 18.82 -14.55 -15.63
CA ASP A 21 18.32 -15.74 -14.92
C ASP A 21 17.45 -15.36 -13.73
N LYS A 22 17.70 -14.19 -13.11
CA LYS A 22 16.80 -13.63 -12.08
C LYS A 22 15.48 -13.22 -12.69
N ILE A 23 15.48 -12.59 -13.87
CA ILE A 23 14.26 -12.26 -14.63
C ILE A 23 13.45 -13.52 -14.94
N ARG A 24 14.07 -14.59 -15.46
CA ARG A 24 13.36 -15.87 -15.73
C ARG A 24 12.69 -16.42 -14.46
N LYS A 25 13.41 -16.37 -13.33
CA LYS A 25 12.88 -16.85 -12.03
C LYS A 25 11.78 -15.93 -11.48
N MET A 26 11.82 -14.63 -11.73
CA MET A 26 10.74 -13.70 -11.36
C MET A 26 9.47 -14.00 -12.15
N GLU A 27 9.58 -14.14 -13.47
CA GLU A 27 8.46 -14.47 -14.36
C GLU A 27 7.83 -15.81 -13.97
N ALA A 28 8.64 -16.87 -13.78
CA ALA A 28 8.13 -18.18 -13.38
C ALA A 28 7.33 -18.12 -12.05
N ARG A 29 7.82 -17.35 -11.06
CA ARG A 29 7.09 -17.13 -9.80
C ARG A 29 5.79 -16.37 -10.00
N ALA A 30 5.78 -15.36 -10.87
CA ALA A 30 4.57 -14.60 -11.19
C ALA A 30 3.53 -15.49 -11.88
N GLN A 31 3.95 -16.37 -12.81
CA GLN A 31 3.06 -17.31 -13.51
C GLN A 31 2.41 -18.30 -12.54
N ILE A 32 3.18 -18.85 -11.58
CA ILE A 32 2.63 -19.74 -10.55
C ILE A 32 1.54 -19.00 -9.75
N ARG A 33 1.84 -17.78 -9.28
CA ARG A 33 0.92 -16.96 -8.48
C ARG A 33 -0.34 -16.56 -9.24
N LYS A 34 -0.25 -16.36 -10.56
CA LYS A 34 -1.40 -16.00 -11.42
C LYS A 34 -2.51 -17.05 -11.41
N THR A 35 -2.18 -18.32 -11.15
CA THR A 35 -3.17 -19.41 -11.02
C THR A 35 -4.24 -19.09 -9.97
N ASP A 36 -3.82 -18.52 -8.84
CA ASP A 36 -4.71 -18.22 -7.71
C ASP A 36 -5.10 -16.74 -7.63
N ALA A 37 -4.53 -15.89 -8.50
CA ALA A 37 -4.74 -14.44 -8.53
C ALA A 37 -4.78 -13.94 -9.99
N PRO A 38 -5.90 -14.14 -10.71
CA PRO A 38 -6.02 -13.75 -12.12
C PRO A 38 -5.85 -12.24 -12.35
N GLU A 39 -6.08 -11.40 -11.33
CA GLU A 39 -5.89 -9.95 -11.35
C GLU A 39 -4.44 -9.54 -11.60
N ILE A 40 -3.47 -10.45 -11.47
CA ILE A 40 -2.08 -10.24 -11.93
C ILE A 40 -2.03 -9.84 -13.41
N GLY A 41 -3.03 -10.25 -14.21
CA GLY A 41 -3.15 -9.88 -15.60
C GLY A 41 -2.08 -10.54 -16.48
N GLU A 42 -1.72 -9.88 -17.58
CA GLU A 42 -0.63 -10.29 -18.45
C GLU A 42 0.73 -10.11 -17.76
N ILE A 43 1.59 -11.11 -17.97
CA ILE A 43 2.97 -11.16 -17.49
C ILE A 43 3.85 -11.21 -18.74
N THR A 44 4.65 -10.16 -18.95
CA THR A 44 5.49 -10.03 -20.14
C THR A 44 6.92 -9.80 -19.69
N ARG A 45 7.87 -10.55 -20.26
CA ARG A 45 9.29 -10.26 -20.09
C ARG A 45 9.70 -9.23 -21.12
N LEU A 46 10.30 -8.14 -20.66
CA LEU A 46 10.76 -7.06 -21.51
C LEU A 46 12.29 -7.08 -21.60
N ASN A 47 12.79 -6.78 -22.79
CA ASN A 47 14.20 -6.51 -23.01
C ASN A 47 14.57 -5.11 -22.45
N GLU A 48 15.82 -4.70 -22.65
CA GLU A 48 16.32 -3.42 -22.14
C GLU A 48 15.63 -2.20 -22.77
N GLU A 49 15.51 -2.19 -24.10
CA GLU A 49 14.84 -1.11 -24.85
C GLU A 49 13.38 -0.97 -24.43
N GLU A 50 12.64 -2.08 -24.40
CA GLU A 50 11.24 -2.10 -23.96
C GLU A 50 11.11 -1.66 -22.49
N THR A 51 12.01 -2.10 -21.60
CA THR A 51 11.98 -1.69 -20.18
C THR A 51 12.19 -0.18 -20.04
N HIS A 52 13.12 0.38 -20.81
CA HIS A 52 13.41 1.81 -20.80
C HIS A 52 12.25 2.63 -21.40
N GLU A 53 11.58 2.15 -22.45
CA GLU A 53 10.39 2.81 -23.01
C GLU A 53 9.25 2.93 -21.98
N HIS A 54 9.07 1.90 -21.14
CA HIS A 54 8.05 1.92 -20.09
C HIS A 54 8.40 2.84 -18.91
N PHE A 55 9.68 3.06 -18.63
CA PHE A 55 10.12 3.96 -17.57
C PHE A 55 11.43 4.69 -17.95
N PRO A 56 11.34 5.84 -18.65
CA PRO A 56 12.50 6.52 -19.28
C PRO A 56 13.58 7.08 -18.34
N LEU A 57 13.38 7.01 -17.02
CA LEU A 57 14.39 7.45 -16.04
C LEU A 57 15.22 6.28 -15.48
N LEU A 58 15.00 5.05 -15.95
CA LEU A 58 15.83 3.92 -15.57
C LEU A 58 17.23 4.03 -16.21
N GLY A 59 18.24 3.53 -15.51
CA GLY A 59 19.56 3.33 -16.10
C GLY A 59 19.54 2.23 -17.17
N GLU A 60 20.58 2.21 -17.99
CA GLU A 60 20.84 1.16 -18.98
C GLU A 60 21.11 -0.21 -18.30
N GLY A 61 20.98 -1.30 -19.06
CA GLY A 61 21.26 -2.68 -18.66
C GLY A 61 20.14 -3.41 -17.93
N TYR A 62 19.04 -2.73 -17.59
CA TYR A 62 17.91 -3.37 -16.92
C TYR A 62 16.96 -4.08 -17.90
N HIS A 63 16.76 -5.37 -17.67
CA HIS A 63 15.63 -6.12 -18.18
C HIS A 63 14.50 -6.14 -17.14
N SER A 64 13.29 -6.52 -17.54
CA SER A 64 12.18 -6.56 -16.59
C SER A 64 11.16 -7.67 -16.82
N VAL A 65 10.41 -7.97 -15.76
CA VAL A 65 9.12 -8.64 -15.84
C VAL A 65 8.04 -7.60 -15.60
N HIS A 66 7.23 -7.33 -16.62
CA HIS A 66 6.08 -6.46 -16.56
C HIS A 66 4.83 -7.24 -16.11
N ILE A 67 4.12 -6.69 -15.12
CA ILE A 67 2.88 -7.22 -14.56
C ILE A 67 1.77 -6.20 -14.79
N SER A 68 0.93 -6.41 -15.80
CA SER A 68 -0.11 -5.44 -16.21
C SER A 68 -1.21 -5.22 -15.16
N GLY A 69 -1.45 -6.21 -14.31
CA GLY A 69 -2.45 -6.17 -13.23
C GLY A 69 -2.07 -5.29 -12.04
N ALA A 70 -0.79 -4.94 -11.92
CA ALA A 70 -0.33 -4.17 -10.78
C ALA A 70 -0.86 -2.73 -10.83
N ALA A 71 -1.07 -2.16 -9.65
CA ALA A 71 -1.68 -0.86 -9.50
C ALA A 71 -1.00 -0.09 -8.37
N ARG A 72 -1.17 1.23 -8.42
CA ARG A 72 -0.85 2.14 -7.32
C ARG A 72 -2.13 2.70 -6.70
N ILE A 73 -2.03 3.19 -5.47
CA ILE A 73 -3.08 3.91 -4.77
C ILE A 73 -2.49 5.07 -3.97
N ALA A 74 -3.31 6.08 -3.64
CA ALA A 74 -2.94 7.09 -2.67
C ALA A 74 -3.50 6.69 -1.30
N GLY A 75 -2.63 6.20 -0.40
CA GLY A 75 -3.07 5.57 0.87
C GLY A 75 -3.97 6.44 1.73
N ARG A 76 -3.69 7.74 1.82
CA ARG A 76 -4.54 8.70 2.53
C ARG A 76 -5.92 8.83 1.88
N ALA A 77 -5.96 8.97 0.55
CA ALA A 77 -7.20 9.16 -0.19
C ALA A 77 -8.10 7.91 -0.12
N LEU A 78 -7.51 6.71 -0.29
CA LEU A 78 -8.24 5.44 -0.13
C LEU A 78 -8.81 5.28 1.28
N ARG A 79 -8.03 5.58 2.33
CA ARG A 79 -8.52 5.55 3.72
C ARG A 79 -9.70 6.50 3.90
N ASP A 80 -9.58 7.74 3.44
CA ASP A 80 -10.62 8.76 3.61
C ASP A 80 -11.89 8.39 2.84
N ALA A 81 -11.74 7.79 1.65
CA ALA A 81 -12.83 7.20 0.89
C ALA A 81 -13.58 6.11 1.67
N LEU A 82 -12.86 5.15 2.25
CA LEU A 82 -13.46 4.08 3.06
C LEU A 82 -14.20 4.64 4.28
N ILE A 83 -13.62 5.62 4.96
CA ILE A 83 -14.26 6.30 6.11
C ILE A 83 -15.56 7.00 5.68
N ARG A 84 -15.53 7.78 4.58
CA ARG A 84 -16.74 8.44 4.06
C ARG A 84 -17.83 7.44 3.72
N SER A 85 -17.45 6.34 3.05
CA SER A 85 -18.39 5.27 2.71
C SER A 85 -19.02 4.65 3.96
N ALA A 86 -18.21 4.34 4.99
CA ALA A 86 -18.71 3.81 6.26
C ALA A 86 -19.67 4.78 6.95
N GLN A 87 -19.33 6.08 6.99
CA GLN A 87 -20.19 7.11 7.61
C GLN A 87 -21.53 7.25 6.89
N ARG A 88 -21.55 7.20 5.55
CA ARG A 88 -22.79 7.20 4.78
C ARG A 88 -23.68 5.98 5.07
N ASN A 89 -23.07 4.87 5.49
CA ASN A 89 -23.75 3.65 5.91
C ASN A 89 -24.04 3.59 7.42
N GLY A 90 -23.97 4.73 8.12
CA GLY A 90 -24.37 4.85 9.52
C GLY A 90 -23.25 4.68 10.54
N ALA A 91 -22.01 4.45 10.11
CA ALA A 91 -20.87 4.44 11.04
C ALA A 91 -20.62 5.85 11.60
N ARG A 92 -20.16 5.92 12.85
CA ARG A 92 -19.74 7.18 13.48
C ARG A 92 -18.22 7.21 13.58
N LEU A 93 -17.60 8.25 13.00
CA LEU A 93 -16.18 8.53 13.19
C LEU A 93 -16.01 9.45 14.39
N ILE A 94 -15.18 9.03 15.35
CA ILE A 94 -14.81 9.82 16.53
C ILE A 94 -13.29 10.02 16.47
N ASN A 95 -12.84 11.27 16.57
CA ASN A 95 -11.41 11.60 16.55
C ASN A 95 -10.92 11.86 17.96
N GLY A 96 -9.89 11.13 18.39
CA GLY A 96 -9.21 11.31 19.67
C GLY A 96 -8.45 10.05 20.07
N ASP A 97 -7.76 10.13 21.21
CA ASP A 97 -7.02 8.99 21.76
C ASP A 97 -7.99 8.08 22.50
N ALA A 98 -8.13 6.85 22.00
CA ALA A 98 -9.03 5.86 22.54
C ALA A 98 -8.36 5.04 23.66
N ALA A 99 -9.11 4.75 24.72
CA ALA A 99 -8.76 3.78 25.75
C ALA A 99 -9.81 2.67 25.80
N LEU A 100 -9.41 1.44 26.13
CA LEU A 100 -10.36 0.34 26.31
C LEU A 100 -11.08 0.49 27.65
N VAL A 101 -12.40 0.31 27.62
CA VAL A 101 -13.22 0.18 28.84
C VAL A 101 -13.49 -1.30 29.05
N TYR A 102 -13.21 -1.80 30.25
CA TYR A 102 -13.32 -3.22 30.55
C TYR A 102 -13.72 -3.46 32.01
N GLN A 103 -14.38 -4.59 32.23
CA GLN A 103 -14.79 -5.06 33.56
C GLN A 103 -14.28 -6.48 33.74
N THR A 104 -13.54 -6.72 34.82
CA THR A 104 -12.92 -8.01 35.13
C THR A 104 -12.08 -8.52 33.95
N ASN A 105 -12.62 -9.42 33.12
CA ASN A 105 -11.94 -10.08 32.01
C ASN A 105 -12.61 -9.82 30.65
N ARG A 106 -13.49 -8.82 30.55
CA ARG A 106 -14.19 -8.49 29.30
C ARG A 106 -14.08 -7.01 28.99
N VAL A 107 -13.67 -6.71 27.75
CA VAL A 107 -13.80 -5.38 27.17
C VAL A 107 -15.28 -5.11 26.91
N THR A 108 -15.78 -3.98 27.39
CA THR A 108 -17.19 -3.58 27.31
C THR A 108 -17.38 -2.32 26.46
N GLY A 109 -16.30 -1.76 25.91
CA GLY A 109 -16.36 -0.55 25.10
C GLY A 109 -15.03 0.16 24.94
N ALA A 110 -15.11 1.44 24.56
CA ALA A 110 -13.99 2.35 24.44
C ALA A 110 -14.34 3.73 25.00
N ALA A 111 -13.35 4.49 25.42
CA ALA A 111 -13.51 5.87 25.86
C ALA A 111 -12.59 6.79 25.04
N VAL A 112 -13.05 8.00 24.75
CA VAL A 112 -12.28 9.06 24.12
C VAL A 112 -12.46 10.33 24.94
N GLY A 113 -11.39 10.79 25.59
CA GLY A 113 -11.47 11.90 26.54
C GLY A 113 -12.39 11.57 27.73
N ALA A 114 -13.44 12.36 27.92
CA ALA A 114 -14.44 12.16 28.97
C ALA A 114 -15.67 11.34 28.53
N GLU A 115 -15.76 11.01 27.24
CA GLU A 115 -16.90 10.26 26.68
C GLU A 115 -16.58 8.76 26.63
N SER A 116 -17.56 7.94 27.01
CA SER A 116 -17.49 6.48 26.96
C SER A 116 -18.55 5.92 26.01
N PHE A 117 -18.17 4.88 25.28
CA PHE A 117 -18.99 4.21 24.27
C PHE A 117 -19.05 2.72 24.62
N GLU A 118 -20.23 2.23 24.97
CA GLU A 118 -20.46 0.80 25.17
C GLU A 118 -20.50 0.08 23.82
N ALA A 119 -19.98 -1.15 23.80
CA ALA A 119 -20.00 -2.00 22.62
C ALA A 119 -20.09 -3.46 23.02
N ASP A 120 -20.85 -4.24 22.26
CA ASP A 120 -20.91 -5.70 22.42
C ASP A 120 -19.57 -6.36 22.06
N GLU A 121 -18.91 -5.79 21.04
CA GLU A 121 -17.64 -6.24 20.47
C GLU A 121 -16.71 -5.05 20.21
N VAL A 122 -15.40 -5.25 20.43
CA VAL A 122 -14.38 -4.24 20.20
C VAL A 122 -13.26 -4.82 19.34
N ILE A 123 -12.98 -4.17 18.21
CA ILE A 123 -11.91 -4.55 17.28
C ILE A 123 -10.76 -3.55 17.40
N VAL A 124 -9.56 -4.05 17.72
CA VAL A 124 -8.36 -3.21 17.86
C VAL A 124 -7.61 -3.13 16.53
N CYS A 125 -7.67 -1.95 15.89
CA CYS A 125 -6.94 -1.63 14.66
C CYS A 125 -5.85 -0.55 14.88
N ALA A 126 -5.18 -0.57 16.04
CA ALA A 126 -4.30 0.50 16.51
C ALA A 126 -2.86 0.50 15.94
N GLY A 127 -2.56 -0.36 14.96
CA GLY A 127 -1.24 -0.41 14.32
C GLY A 127 -0.08 -0.51 15.32
N ALA A 128 0.94 0.34 15.14
CA ALA A 128 2.13 0.36 16.01
C ALA A 128 1.84 0.76 17.47
N TRP A 129 0.67 1.36 17.76
CA TRP A 129 0.25 1.75 19.10
C TRP A 129 -0.51 0.65 19.85
N ALA A 130 -0.74 -0.52 19.23
CA ALA A 130 -1.50 -1.62 19.84
C ALA A 130 -0.96 -2.03 21.22
N ASN A 131 0.36 -2.02 21.42
CA ASN A 131 0.95 -2.34 22.73
C ASN A 131 0.47 -1.41 23.84
N GLN A 132 0.49 -0.09 23.59
CA GLN A 132 0.10 0.90 24.59
C GLN A 132 -1.39 0.75 24.94
N LEU A 133 -2.23 0.44 23.96
CA LEU A 133 -3.66 0.24 24.15
C LEU A 133 -3.99 -1.04 24.93
N LEU A 134 -3.23 -2.12 24.69
CA LEU A 134 -3.48 -3.45 25.26
C LEU A 134 -2.78 -3.69 26.60
N GLN A 135 -1.74 -2.91 26.93
CA GLN A 135 -0.98 -3.04 28.18
C GLN A 135 -1.85 -3.01 29.46
N PRO A 136 -2.89 -2.17 29.60
CA PRO A 136 -3.76 -2.18 30.79
C PRO A 136 -4.52 -3.51 31.00
N LEU A 137 -4.69 -4.29 29.94
CA LEU A 137 -5.28 -5.64 30.01
C LEU A 137 -4.25 -6.73 30.37
N GLY A 138 -2.98 -6.36 30.57
CA GLY A 138 -1.89 -7.31 30.82
C GLY A 138 -1.46 -8.12 29.59
N ILE A 139 -1.85 -7.69 28.38
CA ILE A 139 -1.53 -8.38 27.14
C ILE A 139 -0.20 -7.85 26.58
N ASP A 140 0.79 -8.73 26.48
CA ASP A 140 2.07 -8.44 25.83
C ASP A 140 1.99 -8.71 24.32
N PHE A 141 1.52 -7.72 23.58
CA PHE A 141 1.37 -7.83 22.13
C PHE A 141 2.72 -7.64 21.42
N GLN A 142 3.03 -8.51 20.45
CA GLN A 142 4.37 -8.56 19.84
C GLN A 142 4.50 -7.63 18.61
N VAL A 143 4.14 -6.36 18.76
CA VAL A 143 4.37 -5.32 17.71
C VAL A 143 5.56 -4.42 18.08
N ARG A 144 6.29 -3.94 17.07
CA ARG A 144 7.39 -2.98 17.24
C ARG A 144 7.28 -1.87 16.21
N PHE A 145 7.88 -0.73 16.52
CA PHE A 145 8.05 0.38 15.58
C PHE A 145 9.13 0.04 14.56
N GLN A 146 8.83 0.26 13.28
CA GLN A 146 9.83 0.29 12.23
C GLN A 146 9.75 1.64 11.55
N LYS A 147 10.81 2.44 11.67
CA LYS A 147 10.90 3.71 10.98
C LYS A 147 11.22 3.45 9.51
N ALA A 148 10.39 4.00 8.62
CA ALA A 148 10.65 4.10 7.19
C ALA A 148 10.60 5.59 6.79
N GLN A 149 11.31 5.94 5.73
CA GLN A 149 11.27 7.27 5.13
C GLN A 149 10.91 7.11 3.67
N ILE A 150 10.05 8.01 3.18
CA ILE A 150 9.59 8.05 1.80
C ILE A 150 9.90 9.46 1.28
N MET A 151 10.48 9.55 0.08
CA MET A 151 10.78 10.80 -0.59
C MET A 151 9.76 11.05 -1.69
N HIS A 152 9.31 12.30 -1.82
CA HIS A 152 8.56 12.76 -2.97
C HIS A 152 9.45 13.70 -3.77
N VAL A 153 9.65 13.39 -5.05
CA VAL A 153 10.41 14.22 -5.98
C VAL A 153 9.54 14.59 -7.18
N GLN A 154 9.94 15.63 -7.89
CA GLN A 154 9.28 16.06 -9.12
C GLN A 154 10.25 15.89 -10.28
N ALA A 155 9.85 15.11 -11.29
CA ALA A 155 10.64 14.92 -12.50
C ALA A 155 10.50 16.18 -13.39
N ALA A 156 11.60 16.89 -13.61
CA ALA A 156 11.62 17.99 -14.57
C ALA A 156 11.55 17.45 -16.00
N ASP A 157 10.97 18.24 -16.91
CA ASP A 157 11.03 18.03 -18.37
C ASP A 157 10.42 16.72 -18.90
N GLN A 158 9.56 16.05 -18.11
CA GLN A 158 8.84 14.84 -18.53
C GLN A 158 7.37 15.15 -18.85
N GLN A 159 6.88 14.62 -19.97
CA GLN A 159 5.44 14.64 -20.27
C GLN A 159 4.77 13.47 -19.54
N ASP A 160 3.85 13.81 -18.64
CA ASP A 160 2.90 12.91 -17.96
C ASP A 160 3.46 11.57 -17.41
N THR A 161 3.89 11.58 -16.15
CA THR A 161 4.33 10.39 -15.42
C THR A 161 3.18 9.55 -14.88
N GLY A 162 1.93 9.99 -15.01
CA GLY A 162 0.77 9.39 -14.32
C GLY A 162 0.53 7.93 -14.68
N ALA A 163 0.84 7.55 -15.91
CA ALA A 163 0.67 6.20 -16.44
C ALA A 163 1.91 5.30 -16.27
N TRP A 164 3.02 5.80 -15.73
CA TRP A 164 4.22 4.98 -15.59
C TRP A 164 4.00 3.85 -14.57
N PRO A 165 4.53 2.65 -14.85
CA PRO A 165 4.38 1.50 -13.96
C PRO A 165 5.14 1.69 -12.64
N VAL A 166 4.74 0.94 -11.63
CA VAL A 166 5.51 0.81 -10.38
C VAL A 166 6.82 0.08 -10.68
N VAL A 167 7.96 0.57 -10.20
CA VAL A 167 9.27 -0.08 -10.39
C VAL A 167 9.68 -0.79 -9.10
N MET A 168 10.04 -2.07 -9.24
CA MET A 168 10.56 -2.93 -8.18
C MET A 168 12.03 -3.29 -8.50
N PRO A 169 13.02 -2.51 -8.02
CA PRO A 169 14.45 -2.78 -8.22
C PRO A 169 14.93 -4.00 -7.42
N PRO A 170 16.16 -4.51 -7.69
CA PRO A 170 16.79 -5.58 -6.92
C PRO A 170 17.30 -5.11 -5.54
N SER A 171 16.48 -4.33 -4.83
CA SER A 171 16.70 -3.85 -3.47
C SER A 171 15.39 -3.95 -2.67
N ASP A 172 15.37 -3.43 -1.44
CA ASP A 172 14.16 -3.28 -0.62
C ASP A 172 13.38 -1.98 -0.93
N GLN A 173 13.85 -1.19 -1.88
CA GLN A 173 13.19 0.03 -2.34
C GLN A 173 12.15 -0.29 -3.43
N TYR A 174 11.27 0.68 -3.65
CA TYR A 174 10.32 0.68 -4.76
C TYR A 174 10.16 2.11 -5.24
N LEU A 175 9.65 2.26 -6.45
CA LEU A 175 9.35 3.57 -7.00
C LEU A 175 7.96 3.53 -7.65
N LEU A 176 7.20 4.59 -7.49
CA LEU A 176 5.96 4.79 -8.24
C LEU A 176 5.78 6.25 -8.63
N SER A 177 5.01 6.47 -9.69
CA SER A 177 4.67 7.80 -10.15
C SER A 177 3.20 8.13 -9.87
N PHE A 178 2.89 9.42 -9.88
CA PHE A 178 1.54 9.96 -9.96
C PHE A 178 1.50 10.99 -11.09
N ASP A 179 0.32 11.56 -11.33
CA ASP A 179 0.15 12.69 -12.24
C ASP A 179 1.01 13.90 -11.76
N ASN A 180 1.14 14.91 -12.62
CA ASN A 180 1.91 16.13 -12.33
C ASN A 180 3.41 15.88 -12.06
N GLN A 181 3.99 14.90 -12.74
CA GLN A 181 5.43 14.58 -12.68
C GLN A 181 5.93 14.16 -11.30
N LYS A 182 5.03 13.69 -10.42
CA LYS A 182 5.40 13.31 -9.06
C LYS A 182 5.89 11.87 -9.02
N ILE A 183 7.05 11.65 -8.40
CA ILE A 183 7.63 10.34 -8.16
C ILE A 183 7.80 10.14 -6.65
N VAL A 184 7.53 8.92 -6.19
CA VAL A 184 7.65 8.47 -4.80
C VAL A 184 8.68 7.34 -4.74
N ILE A 185 9.63 7.46 -3.81
CA ILE A 185 10.75 6.54 -3.59
C ILE A 185 10.84 6.21 -2.11
#